data_AF-A0A2I0IF06-F1
#
_entry.id   AF-A0A2I0IF06-F1
#
_cell.length_a   1.000
_cell.length_b   1.000
_cell.length_c   1.000
_cell.angle_alpha   90.00
_cell.angle_beta   90.00
_cell.angle_gamma   90.00
#
_symmetry.space_group_name_H-M   'P 1'
#
loop_
_entity.id
_entity.type
_entity.pdbx_description
1 polymer ?
#
loop_
_entity_poly.entity_id
_entity_poly.type
_entity_poly.pdbx_seq_one_letter_code
_entity_poly.pdbx_strand_id
1 'polypeptide(L)'
;MTVTYKDWHEMLHFALLAYRTSIRTSTRAIPYSLVYGMEVVLPIEVEIPSMRVLAESELEEAEWAKQRYEQLNLIDEKRLTALCHGQCYQQRMARAFNARVYHREFNPGDLVLRKPLYVIAGYEPHFRHLSPSVLFRLHTHVASAHSVISTCTLSIYDHL
;
A
#
# COMPACT_ATOMS: atom_id res chain seq x y z
N MET A 1 -14.60 -29.42 5.04
CA MET A 1 -14.98 -28.26 5.88
C MET A 1 -15.47 -27.15 4.96
N THR A 2 -16.64 -26.58 5.21
CA THR A 2 -17.17 -25.46 4.43
C THR A 2 -16.68 -24.15 5.06
N VAL A 3 -15.75 -23.46 4.39
CA VAL A 3 -15.24 -22.16 4.85
C VAL A 3 -16.33 -21.10 4.70
N THR A 4 -16.71 -20.42 5.77
CA THR A 4 -17.71 -19.34 5.76
C THR A 4 -17.08 -17.97 6.07
N TYR A 5 -17.80 -16.87 5.86
CA TYR A 5 -17.28 -15.51 6.13
C TYR A 5 -16.99 -15.25 7.62
N LYS A 6 -17.59 -16.04 8.53
CA LYS A 6 -17.36 -15.92 9.97
C LYS A 6 -15.98 -16.45 10.38
N ASP A 7 -15.38 -17.28 9.54
CA ASP A 7 -14.11 -17.98 9.80
C ASP A 7 -12.90 -17.19 9.26
N TRP A 8 -13.06 -15.88 9.03
CA TRP A 8 -12.02 -15.03 8.44
C TRP A 8 -10.71 -15.06 9.25
N HIS A 9 -10.82 -15.21 10.57
CA HIS A 9 -9.68 -15.27 11.48
C HIS A 9 -8.87 -16.56 11.29
N GLU A 10 -9.54 -17.68 10.99
CA GLU A 10 -8.88 -18.93 10.60
C GLU A 10 -8.22 -18.78 9.22
N MET A 11 -8.83 -18.02 8.30
CA MET A 11 -8.26 -17.82 6.94
C MET A 11 -7.14 -16.77 6.88
N LEU A 12 -6.95 -15.97 7.94
CA LEU A 12 -6.02 -14.85 7.95
C LEU A 12 -4.58 -15.28 7.65
N HIS A 13 -4.11 -16.36 8.26
CA HIS A 13 -2.74 -16.85 8.05
C HIS A 13 -2.49 -17.27 6.59
N PHE A 14 -3.46 -17.93 5.93
CA PHE A 14 -3.38 -18.26 4.51
C PHE A 14 -3.37 -17.01 3.64
N ALA A 15 -4.20 -16.01 3.94
CA ALA A 15 -4.20 -14.74 3.22
C ALA A 15 -2.86 -14.00 3.34
N LEU A 16 -2.28 -13.98 4.55
CA LEU A 16 -0.96 -13.40 4.79
C LEU A 16 0.15 -14.15 4.06
N LEU A 17 0.10 -15.49 4.03
CA LEU A 17 1.05 -16.31 3.29
C LEU A 17 0.96 -15.98 1.79
N ALA A 18 -0.23 -16.03 1.20
CA ALA A 18 -0.45 -15.69 -0.20
C ALA A 18 0.02 -14.27 -0.53
N TYR A 19 -0.19 -13.30 0.37
CA TYR A 19 0.32 -11.95 0.19
C TYR A 19 1.85 -11.90 0.16
N ARG A 20 2.52 -12.64 1.07
CA ARG A 20 3.98 -12.66 1.18
C ARG A 20 4.67 -13.37 0.02
N THR A 21 4.00 -14.35 -0.59
CA THR A 21 4.59 -15.24 -1.60
C THR A 21 4.15 -14.91 -3.04
N SER A 22 3.17 -14.04 -3.22
CA SER A 22 2.75 -13.57 -4.55
C SER A 22 3.57 -12.37 -5.05
N ILE A 23 3.79 -12.34 -6.36
CA ILE A 23 4.42 -11.19 -7.02
C ILE A 23 3.48 -9.99 -6.95
N ARG A 24 3.97 -8.86 -6.41
CA ARG A 24 3.19 -7.62 -6.34
C ARG A 24 3.38 -6.80 -7.59
N THR A 25 2.30 -6.32 -8.20
CA THR A 25 2.35 -5.47 -9.40
C THR A 25 3.09 -4.15 -9.17
N SER A 26 3.08 -3.63 -7.94
CA SER A 26 3.73 -2.38 -7.55
C SER A 26 5.25 -2.48 -7.52
N THR A 27 5.81 -3.60 -7.05
CA THR A 27 7.26 -3.81 -6.91
C THR A 27 7.84 -4.79 -7.93
N ARG A 28 6.97 -5.55 -8.63
CA ARG A 28 7.31 -6.70 -9.49
C ARG A 28 8.15 -7.78 -8.80
N ALA A 29 8.06 -7.86 -7.47
CA ALA A 29 8.81 -8.79 -6.66
C ALA A 29 7.90 -9.47 -5.63
N ILE A 30 8.37 -10.58 -5.08
CA ILE A 30 7.74 -11.30 -3.98
C ILE A 30 8.14 -10.61 -2.66
N PRO A 31 7.19 -10.18 -1.80
CA PRO A 31 7.53 -9.49 -0.56
C PRO A 31 8.47 -10.28 0.35
N TYR A 32 8.29 -11.61 0.43
CA TYR A 32 9.18 -12.48 1.21
C TYR A 32 10.65 -12.40 0.74
N SER A 33 10.89 -12.40 -0.58
CA SER A 33 12.25 -12.40 -1.11
C SER A 33 12.97 -11.06 -0.93
N LEU A 34 12.24 -9.96 -0.84
CA LEU A 34 12.82 -8.65 -0.50
C LEU A 34 13.27 -8.57 0.97
N VAL A 35 12.61 -9.30 1.87
CA VAL A 35 12.96 -9.32 3.30
C VAL A 35 14.10 -10.29 3.56
N TYR A 36 13.97 -11.53 3.10
CA TYR A 36 14.89 -12.63 3.46
C TYR A 36 15.95 -12.95 2.40
N GLY A 37 15.90 -12.31 1.23
CA GLY A 37 16.89 -12.49 0.16
C GLY A 37 16.76 -13.78 -0.65
N MET A 38 15.75 -14.60 -0.38
CA MET A 38 15.46 -15.82 -1.14
C MET A 38 13.98 -15.97 -1.42
N GLU A 39 13.65 -16.73 -2.45
CA GLU A 39 12.27 -17.17 -2.65
C GLU A 39 11.87 -18.14 -1.53
N VAL A 40 10.62 -18.08 -1.11
CA VAL A 40 10.12 -19.00 -0.09
C VAL A 40 10.04 -20.41 -0.70
N VAL A 41 10.40 -21.43 0.09
CA VAL A 41 10.00 -22.80 -0.19
C VAL A 41 8.62 -23.00 0.42
N LEU A 42 7.61 -23.25 -0.40
CA LEU A 42 6.25 -23.45 0.09
C LEU A 42 6.11 -24.79 0.81
N PRO A 43 5.24 -24.93 1.82
CA PRO A 43 5.03 -26.21 2.51
C PRO A 43 4.70 -27.37 1.56
N ILE A 44 3.93 -27.10 0.50
CA ILE A 44 3.59 -28.10 -0.53
C ILE A 44 4.81 -28.59 -1.31
N GLU A 45 5.84 -27.76 -1.48
CA GLU A 45 7.10 -28.15 -2.13
C GLU A 45 7.97 -29.04 -1.25
N VAL A 46 7.71 -29.07 0.06
CA VAL A 46 8.37 -29.97 1.00
C VAL A 46 7.58 -31.28 1.10
N GLU A 47 6.26 -31.20 1.18
CA GLU A 47 5.37 -32.38 1.20
C GLU A 47 5.44 -33.18 -0.11
N ILE A 48 5.50 -32.47 -1.24
CA ILE A 48 5.79 -33.01 -2.56
C ILE A 48 7.14 -32.41 -2.98
N PRO A 49 8.27 -33.09 -2.72
CA PRO A 49 9.60 -32.56 -2.93
C PRO A 49 9.75 -31.91 -4.31
N SER A 50 9.84 -30.59 -4.32
CA SER A 50 10.05 -29.85 -5.56
C SER A 50 11.49 -30.06 -6.05
N MET A 51 11.73 -29.82 -7.34
CA MET A 51 13.08 -29.93 -7.92
C MET A 51 14.11 -29.08 -7.16
N ARG A 52 13.69 -27.95 -6.59
CA ARG A 52 14.54 -27.08 -5.79
C ARG A 52 14.92 -27.73 -4.46
N VAL A 53 13.94 -28.29 -3.75
CA VAL A 53 14.15 -28.98 -2.47
C VAL A 53 15.05 -30.21 -2.66
N LEU A 54 14.83 -30.97 -3.74
CA LEU A 54 15.68 -32.12 -4.07
C LEU A 54 17.12 -31.68 -4.36
N ALA A 55 17.29 -30.67 -5.21
CA ALA A 55 18.63 -30.15 -5.54
C ALA A 55 19.37 -29.63 -4.30
N GLU A 56 18.68 -28.91 -3.40
CA GLU A 56 19.28 -28.40 -2.16
C GLU A 56 19.63 -29.52 -1.18
N SER A 57 18.88 -30.62 -1.17
CA SER A 57 19.12 -31.76 -0.26
C SER A 57 20.35 -32.61 -0.62
N GLU A 58 20.84 -32.51 -1.86
CA GLU A 58 22.01 -33.25 -2.35
C GLU A 58 23.33 -32.46 -2.21
N LEU A 59 23.26 -31.17 -1.85
CA LEU A 59 24.44 -30.31 -1.73
C LEU A 59 25.21 -30.57 -0.44
N GLU A 60 26.54 -30.47 -0.53
CA GLU A 60 27.38 -30.39 0.65
C GLU A 60 27.17 -29.04 1.34
N GLU A 61 27.26 -29.01 2.68
CA GLU A 61 27.05 -27.80 3.50
C GLU A 61 27.88 -26.60 3.02
N ALA A 62 29.13 -26.83 2.60
CA ALA A 62 30.01 -25.77 2.09
C ALA A 62 29.49 -25.16 0.78
N GLU A 63 28.94 -25.98 -0.11
CA GLU A 63 28.36 -25.53 -1.38
C GLU A 63 27.03 -24.81 -1.15
N TRP A 64 26.18 -25.35 -0.27
CA TRP A 64 24.94 -24.70 0.15
C TRP A 64 25.18 -23.32 0.74
N ALA A 65 26.15 -23.21 1.67
CA ALA A 65 26.52 -21.93 2.28
C ALA A 65 27.02 -20.93 1.22
N LYS A 66 27.86 -21.37 0.27
CA LYS A 66 28.33 -20.52 -0.82
C LYS A 66 27.18 -19.99 -1.67
N GLN A 67 26.25 -20.85 -2.10
CA GLN A 67 25.07 -20.42 -2.86
C GLN A 67 24.22 -19.43 -2.07
N ARG A 68 24.07 -19.64 -0.76
CA ARG A 68 23.34 -18.74 0.12
C ARG A 68 24.00 -17.36 0.21
N TYR A 69 25.33 -17.29 0.28
CA TYR A 69 26.07 -16.03 0.26
C TYR A 69 25.89 -15.29 -1.07
N GLU A 70 25.95 -15.99 -2.20
CA GLU A 70 25.73 -15.39 -3.52
C GLU A 70 24.32 -14.79 -3.65
N GLN A 71 23.28 -15.49 -3.16
CA GLN A 71 21.92 -14.96 -3.13
C GLN A 71 21.80 -13.69 -2.29
N LEU A 72 22.43 -13.68 -1.11
CA LEU A 72 22.44 -12.52 -0.22
C LEU A 72 23.20 -11.34 -0.83
N ASN A 73 24.28 -11.58 -1.57
CA ASN A 73 25.03 -10.52 -2.26
C ASN A 73 24.16 -9.77 -3.28
N LEU A 74 23.19 -10.44 -3.89
CA LEU A 74 22.27 -9.85 -4.87
C LEU A 74 21.00 -9.23 -4.24
N ILE A 75 20.84 -9.27 -2.91
CA ILE A 75 19.61 -8.80 -2.26
C ILE A 75 19.40 -7.30 -2.43
N ASP A 76 20.48 -6.52 -2.34
CA ASP A 76 20.39 -5.06 -2.38
C ASP A 76 20.03 -4.57 -3.78
N GLU A 77 20.53 -5.23 -4.83
CA GLU A 77 20.13 -4.96 -6.21
C GLU A 77 18.65 -5.24 -6.44
N LYS A 78 18.14 -6.37 -5.90
CA LYS A 78 16.70 -6.71 -5.96
C LYS A 78 15.85 -5.67 -5.24
N ARG A 79 16.29 -5.23 -4.04
CA ARG A 79 15.61 -4.17 -3.27
C ARG A 79 15.59 -2.84 -4.01
N LEU A 80 16.73 -2.44 -4.58
CA LEU A 80 16.83 -1.21 -5.36
C LEU A 80 15.90 -1.24 -6.57
N THR A 81 15.88 -2.36 -7.30
CA THR A 81 14.99 -2.56 -8.45
C THR A 81 13.51 -2.47 -8.03
N ALA A 82 13.14 -3.12 -6.92
CA ALA A 82 11.79 -3.06 -6.38
C ALA A 82 11.38 -1.65 -5.94
N LEU A 83 12.30 -0.87 -5.36
CA LEU A 83 12.07 0.52 -4.99
C LEU A 83 11.81 1.39 -6.22
N CYS A 84 12.64 1.27 -7.26
CA CYS A 84 12.45 1.99 -8.53
C CYS A 84 11.10 1.65 -9.16
N HIS A 85 10.71 0.38 -9.18
CA HIS A 85 9.38 -0.02 -9.66
C HIS A 85 8.25 0.55 -8.80
N GLY A 86 8.40 0.55 -7.47
CA GLY A 86 7.45 1.13 -6.54
C GLY A 86 7.23 2.63 -6.80
N GLN A 87 8.31 3.39 -7.00
CA GLN A 87 8.23 4.82 -7.33
C GLN A 87 7.52 5.06 -8.66
N CYS A 88 7.90 4.32 -9.71
CA CYS A 88 7.23 4.40 -11.01
C CYS A 88 5.74 4.06 -10.91
N TYR A 89 5.39 3.04 -10.12
CA TYR A 89 3.99 2.67 -9.86
C TYR A 89 3.23 3.78 -9.16
N GLN A 90 3.78 4.35 -8.09
CA GLN A 90 3.19 5.48 -7.36
C GLN A 90 2.98 6.70 -8.27
N GLN A 91 3.97 7.05 -9.09
CA GLN A 91 3.86 8.14 -10.05
C GLN A 91 2.74 7.89 -11.08
N ARG A 92 2.63 6.67 -11.59
CA ARG A 92 1.53 6.30 -12.52
C ARG A 92 0.17 6.43 -11.84
N MET A 93 0.04 5.96 -10.60
CA MET A 93 -1.19 6.08 -9.82
C MET A 93 -1.55 7.55 -9.55
N ALA A 94 -0.57 8.37 -9.16
CA ALA A 94 -0.77 9.80 -8.93
C ALA A 94 -1.21 10.52 -10.21
N ARG A 95 -0.57 10.24 -11.36
CA ARG A 95 -0.97 10.81 -12.66
C ARG A 95 -2.39 10.42 -13.04
N ALA A 96 -2.75 9.13 -12.90
CA ALA A 96 -4.09 8.65 -13.23
C ALA A 96 -5.17 9.27 -12.34
N PHE A 97 -4.87 9.47 -11.05
CA PHE A 97 -5.76 10.16 -10.13
C PHE A 97 -5.89 11.65 -10.49
N ASN A 98 -4.76 12.35 -10.59
CA ASN A 98 -4.72 13.78 -10.89
C ASN A 98 -5.35 14.13 -12.24
N ALA A 99 -5.26 13.25 -13.25
CA ALA A 99 -5.92 13.44 -14.53
C ALA A 99 -7.44 13.55 -14.45
N ARG A 100 -8.06 13.01 -13.38
CA ARG A 100 -9.51 13.09 -13.13
C ARG A 100 -9.88 14.19 -12.13
N VAL A 101 -8.91 14.85 -11.53
CA VAL A 101 -9.15 15.94 -10.58
C VAL A 101 -9.20 17.25 -11.34
N TYR A 102 -10.36 17.90 -11.31
CA TYR A 102 -10.47 19.28 -11.75
C TYR A 102 -9.81 20.18 -10.70
N HIS A 103 -8.75 20.88 -11.11
CA HIS A 103 -8.13 21.86 -10.25
C HIS A 103 -9.11 23.01 -10.01
N ARG A 104 -9.34 23.34 -8.74
CA ARG A 104 -10.12 24.50 -8.34
C ARG A 104 -9.25 25.36 -7.45
N GLU A 105 -9.01 26.58 -7.91
CA GLU A 105 -8.36 27.59 -7.11
C GLU A 105 -9.35 28.12 -6.08
N PHE A 106 -8.86 28.37 -4.87
CA PHE A 106 -9.65 28.93 -3.79
C PHE A 106 -8.94 30.15 -3.22
N ASN A 107 -9.71 31.21 -3.00
CA ASN A 107 -9.25 32.45 -2.40
C ASN A 107 -9.66 32.53 -0.92
N PRO A 108 -8.90 33.27 -0.09
CA PRO A 108 -9.36 33.63 1.24
C PRO A 108 -10.74 34.31 1.16
N GLY A 109 -11.71 33.83 1.93
CA GLY A 109 -13.10 34.25 1.85
C GLY A 109 -14.04 33.26 1.16
N ASP A 110 -13.51 32.33 0.35
CA ASP A 110 -14.32 31.34 -0.35
C ASP A 110 -14.96 30.36 0.64
N LEU A 111 -16.21 30.01 0.34
CA LEU A 111 -16.99 29.03 1.10
C LEU A 111 -16.74 27.64 0.53
N VAL A 112 -16.14 26.76 1.34
CA VAL A 112 -15.82 25.38 0.96
C VAL A 112 -16.57 24.37 1.83
N LEU A 113 -16.97 23.27 1.20
CA LEU A 113 -17.59 22.14 1.89
C LEU A 113 -16.52 21.26 2.50
N ARG A 114 -16.57 21.08 3.82
CA ARG A 114 -15.69 20.16 4.53
C ARG A 114 -16.29 18.75 4.47
N LYS A 115 -15.45 17.76 4.11
CA LYS A 115 -15.85 16.35 4.21
C LYS A 115 -16.04 16.00 5.70
N PRO A 116 -17.23 15.52 6.11
CA PRO A 116 -17.44 15.11 7.50
C PRO A 116 -16.55 13.91 7.81
N LEU A 117 -15.89 13.93 8.98
CA LEU A 117 -14.93 12.91 9.39
C LEU A 117 -15.62 11.61 9.87
N TYR A 118 -16.91 11.65 10.14
CA TYR A 118 -17.72 10.50 10.52
C TYR A 118 -19.13 10.63 9.91
N VAL A 119 -19.54 9.63 9.14
CA VAL A 119 -20.94 9.44 8.74
C VAL A 119 -21.58 8.66 9.88
N ILE A 120 -22.48 9.29 10.64
CA ILE A 120 -23.27 8.57 11.65
C ILE A 120 -24.17 7.60 10.86
N ALA A 121 -23.99 6.30 11.08
CA ALA A 121 -24.78 5.26 10.44
C ALA A 121 -26.28 5.50 10.72
N GLY A 122 -27.04 5.80 9.67
CA GLY A 122 -28.48 6.10 9.75
C GLY A 122 -28.87 7.51 9.32
N TYR A 123 -27.93 8.42 9.08
CA TYR A 123 -28.22 9.75 8.53
C TYR A 123 -27.80 9.82 7.06
N GLU A 124 -28.76 9.74 6.13
CA GLU A 124 -28.50 10.13 4.73
C GLU A 124 -28.28 11.64 4.70
N PRO A 125 -27.07 12.14 4.38
CA PRO A 125 -26.89 13.57 4.24
C PRO A 125 -27.55 13.98 2.92
N HIS A 126 -28.76 14.53 2.99
CA HIS A 126 -29.38 15.20 1.86
C HIS A 126 -28.61 16.50 1.57
N PHE A 127 -27.56 16.40 0.76
CA PHE A 127 -26.69 17.52 0.36
C PHE A 127 -27.39 18.62 -0.47
N ARG A 128 -28.68 18.46 -0.79
CA ARG A 128 -29.45 19.43 -1.61
C ARG A 128 -29.75 20.74 -0.89
N HIS A 129 -29.70 20.78 0.43
CA HIS A 129 -29.95 21.97 1.25
C HIS A 129 -28.94 22.04 2.40
N LEU A 130 -27.66 22.25 2.08
CA LEU A 130 -26.63 22.48 3.10
C LEU A 130 -26.88 23.85 3.75
N SER A 131 -27.19 23.83 5.04
CA SER A 131 -27.28 25.04 5.87
C SER A 131 -25.93 25.78 5.86
N PRO A 132 -25.88 27.13 6.03
CA PRO A 132 -24.64 27.92 6.04
C PRO A 132 -23.56 27.39 7.01
N SER A 133 -23.96 26.60 8.01
CA SER A 133 -23.12 25.96 9.02
C SER A 133 -22.15 24.88 8.49
N VAL A 134 -22.28 24.42 7.23
CA VAL A 134 -21.38 23.42 6.61
C VAL A 134 -20.37 24.05 5.65
N LEU A 135 -20.52 25.34 5.36
CA LEU A 135 -19.64 26.14 4.52
C LEU A 135 -18.60 26.83 5.40
N PHE A 136 -17.33 26.46 5.24
CA PHE A 136 -16.23 27.07 5.97
C PHE A 136 -15.57 28.15 5.11
N ARG A 137 -15.26 29.30 5.72
CA ARG A 137 -14.51 30.37 5.07
C ARG A 137 -13.01 30.05 5.12
N LEU A 138 -12.34 30.08 3.97
CA LEU A 138 -10.88 29.94 3.92
C LEU A 138 -10.23 31.22 4.46
N HIS A 139 -9.34 31.09 5.46
CA HIS A 139 -8.69 32.23 6.14
C HIS A 139 -7.18 32.38 5.82
N THR A 140 -6.54 31.44 5.12
CA THR A 140 -5.08 31.45 4.88
C THR A 140 -4.70 31.81 3.44
N HIS A 141 -3.63 32.58 3.27
CA HIS A 141 -3.14 33.09 1.98
C HIS A 141 -2.09 32.18 1.31
N VAL A 142 -2.21 30.85 1.37
CA VAL A 142 -1.37 29.94 0.56
C VAL A 142 -2.15 28.68 0.23
N ALA A 143 -2.45 28.47 -1.05
CA ALA A 143 -2.84 27.16 -1.56
C ALA A 143 -2.47 27.02 -3.06
N SER A 144 -1.21 27.24 -3.42
CA SER A 144 -0.69 26.60 -4.64
C SER A 144 -0.53 25.11 -4.35
N ALA A 145 -1.61 24.36 -4.55
CA ALA A 145 -1.65 22.92 -4.35
C ALA A 145 -1.10 22.23 -5.60
N HIS A 146 0.23 22.20 -5.75
CA HIS A 146 0.85 21.17 -6.59
C HIS A 146 0.70 19.83 -5.83
N SER A 147 -0.13 18.94 -6.37
CA SER A 147 -0.46 17.60 -5.84
C SER A 147 0.74 16.91 -5.17
N VAL A 148 0.64 16.31 -4.00
CA VAL A 148 -0.04 15.04 -3.68
C VAL A 148 -0.11 15.00 -2.14
N ILE A 149 -1.30 14.88 -1.55
CA ILE A 149 -1.48 14.87 -0.07
C ILE A 149 -1.03 16.18 0.59
N SER A 150 -1.68 17.30 0.28
CA SER A 150 -1.70 18.40 1.25
C SER A 150 -2.82 18.11 2.25
N THR A 151 -2.48 17.39 3.30
CA THR A 151 -3.24 17.52 4.55
C THR A 151 -3.14 18.98 4.95
N CYS A 152 -4.17 19.77 4.71
CA CYS A 152 -4.36 21.03 5.41
C CYS A 152 -4.62 20.70 6.89
N THR A 153 -3.55 20.38 7.62
CA THR A 153 -3.48 20.19 9.08
C THR A 153 -3.01 21.47 9.79
N LEU A 154 -3.19 22.64 9.16
CA LEU A 154 -3.09 23.95 9.78
C LEU A 154 -4.38 24.70 9.40
N SER A 155 -5.35 25.01 10.26
CA SER A 155 -5.30 25.40 11.66
C SER A 155 -6.55 24.85 12.37
N ILE A 156 -6.34 23.95 13.33
CA ILE A 156 -7.35 23.55 14.34
C ILE A 156 -6.99 24.16 15.71
N TYR A 157 -5.95 25.01 15.83
CA TYR A 157 -5.44 25.41 17.15
C TYR A 157 -5.60 26.87 17.57
N ASP A 158 -6.21 27.74 16.77
CA ASP A 158 -6.50 29.12 17.23
C ASP A 158 -8.01 29.38 17.20
N HIS A 159 -8.69 28.88 18.24
CA HIS A 159 -9.83 29.49 18.95
C HIS A 159 -10.62 28.42 19.70
N LEU A 160 -10.04 28.00 20.84
CA LEU A 160 -10.83 27.97 22.08
C LEU A 160 -11.17 29.41 22.48
#